data_AF-A0A9P6I9W9-F1
#
_entry.id   AF-A0A9P6I9W9-F1
#
_cell.length_a   1.000
_cell.length_b   1.000
_cell.length_c   1.000
_cell.angle_alpha   90.00
_cell.angle_beta   90.00
_cell.angle_gamma   90.00
#
_symmetry.space_group_name_H-M   'P 1'
#
loop_
_entity.id
_entity.type
_entity.pdbx_description
1 polymer ?
#
loop_
_entity_poly.entity_id
_entity_poly.type
_entity_poly.pdbx_seq_one_letter_code
_entity_poly.pdbx_strand_id
1 'polypeptide(L)'
;MRLQASIILAIAGLASAGSTPSIPSSKLPPSEEPDKCLQRLDEYPNRSDKREDLFHRRCVEARTYRGKYGPYSGDLYLESCCKNADGKFTTPTFINFDECLVFDPDTEALQWNHEKTRRIRDHCNHCEIKSMYRSELICYCKNKDGNDVKAQLTFDMGSIHADIESLVPKNALWVDKDGQFACKQ
;
A
#
# COMPACT_ATOMS: atom_id res chain seq x y z
N MET A 1 73.34 0.96 13.46
CA MET A 1 72.26 1.96 13.66
C MET A 1 70.95 1.29 13.33
N ARG A 2 70.05 1.15 14.32
CA ARG A 2 68.71 0.57 14.16
C ARG A 2 67.76 1.67 13.67
N LEU A 3 67.07 1.44 12.56
CA LEU A 3 65.87 2.19 12.18
C LEU A 3 64.73 1.18 12.05
N GLN A 4 63.85 1.20 13.05
CA GLN A 4 62.56 0.51 13.01
C GLN A 4 61.62 1.35 12.15
N ALA A 5 61.08 0.77 11.09
CA ALA A 5 59.95 1.32 10.35
C ALA A 5 58.75 0.40 10.58
N SER A 6 57.86 0.82 11.47
CA SER A 6 56.57 0.16 11.69
C SER A 6 55.65 0.50 10.51
N ILE A 7 55.29 -0.50 9.73
CA ILE A 7 54.25 -0.38 8.69
C ILE A 7 52.90 -0.54 9.38
N ILE A 8 52.13 0.54 9.43
CA ILE A 8 50.72 0.53 9.85
C ILE A 8 49.91 -0.04 8.68
N LEU A 9 49.39 -1.26 8.83
CA LEU A 9 48.40 -1.84 7.92
C LEU A 9 47.05 -1.12 8.13
N ALA A 10 46.69 -0.23 7.21
CA ALA A 10 45.32 0.27 7.12
C ALA A 10 44.47 -0.76 6.36
N ILE A 11 43.65 -1.52 7.08
CA ILE A 11 42.62 -2.38 6.49
C ILE A 11 41.48 -1.46 6.06
N ALA A 12 41.46 -1.07 4.78
CA ALA A 12 40.29 -0.44 4.17
C ALA A 12 39.20 -1.51 4.00
N GLY A 13 38.25 -1.53 4.93
CA GLY A 13 37.03 -2.31 4.78
C GLY A 13 36.22 -1.77 3.60
N LEU A 14 36.24 -2.49 2.47
CA LEU A 14 35.26 -2.35 1.41
C LEU A 14 33.92 -2.83 1.95
N ALA A 15 33.17 -1.92 2.59
CA ALA A 15 31.75 -2.10 2.77
C ALA A 15 31.13 -2.12 1.36
N SER A 16 30.77 -3.32 0.90
CA SER A 16 29.94 -3.52 -0.27
C SER A 16 28.69 -2.66 -0.14
N ALA A 17 28.64 -1.54 -0.86
CA ALA A 17 27.43 -0.79 -1.07
C ALA A 17 26.46 -1.71 -1.82
N GLY A 18 25.62 -2.41 -1.07
CA GLY A 18 24.40 -2.98 -1.60
C GLY A 18 23.60 -1.80 -2.15
N SER A 19 23.58 -1.66 -3.46
CA SER A 19 22.75 -0.71 -4.17
C SER A 19 21.30 -0.98 -3.80
N THR A 20 20.76 -0.14 -2.92
CA THR A 20 19.31 0.02 -2.76
C THR A 20 18.73 0.31 -4.14
N PRO A 21 17.61 -0.33 -4.55
CA PRO A 21 16.97 0.00 -5.80
C PRO A 21 16.63 1.49 -5.79
N SER A 22 17.33 2.25 -6.62
CA SER A 22 17.07 3.67 -6.83
C SER A 22 15.71 3.79 -7.50
N ILE A 23 14.71 4.22 -6.72
CA ILE A 23 13.42 4.65 -7.24
C ILE A 23 13.71 5.74 -8.30
N PRO A 24 13.25 5.59 -9.56
CA PRO A 24 13.51 6.57 -10.60
C PRO A 24 12.96 7.93 -10.15
N SER A 25 13.84 8.90 -9.98
CA SER A 25 13.50 10.26 -9.59
C SER A 25 13.30 11.11 -10.83
N SER A 26 12.10 11.05 -11.39
CA SER A 26 11.51 12.19 -12.09
C SER A 26 10.05 12.27 -11.68
N LYS A 27 9.79 12.78 -10.45
CA LYS A 27 8.44 12.97 -9.94
C LYS A 27 7.69 13.91 -10.90
N LEU A 28 6.90 13.36 -11.83
CA LEU A 28 5.96 14.14 -12.63
C LEU A 28 5.15 15.00 -11.64
N PRO A 29 5.12 16.34 -11.78
CA PRO A 29 4.42 17.20 -10.83
C PRO A 29 2.93 16.88 -10.83
N PRO A 30 2.21 17.07 -9.71
CA PRO A 30 0.75 16.91 -9.64
C PRO A 30 0.02 17.49 -10.85
N SER A 31 -0.98 16.78 -11.37
CA SER A 31 -1.73 17.17 -12.56
C SER A 31 -3.21 16.88 -12.35
N GLU A 32 -4.09 17.66 -12.95
CA GLU A 32 -5.54 17.38 -12.97
C GLU A 32 -5.92 16.32 -14.01
N GLU A 33 -5.01 16.06 -14.96
CA GLU A 33 -5.18 15.04 -16.00
C GLU A 33 -4.98 13.63 -15.43
N PRO A 34 -6.00 12.73 -15.51
CA PRO A 34 -5.90 11.34 -15.07
C PRO A 34 -4.74 10.58 -15.69
N ASP A 35 -4.52 10.73 -17.00
CA ASP A 35 -3.49 10.01 -17.76
C ASP A 35 -2.09 10.22 -17.20
N LYS A 36 -1.79 11.43 -16.72
CA LYS A 36 -0.50 11.74 -16.08
C LYS A 36 -0.36 11.06 -14.71
N CYS A 37 -1.44 10.85 -13.96
CA CYS A 37 -1.38 10.02 -12.75
C CYS A 37 -1.20 8.54 -13.09
N LEU A 38 -1.89 8.03 -14.11
CA LEU A 38 -1.71 6.65 -14.55
C LEU A 38 -0.27 6.39 -15.01
N GLN A 39 0.32 7.35 -15.73
CA GLN A 39 1.73 7.31 -16.09
C GLN A 39 2.64 7.24 -14.87
N ARG A 40 2.38 8.03 -13.80
CA ARG A 40 3.12 7.95 -12.52
C ARG A 40 2.95 6.61 -11.82
N LEU A 41 1.75 6.01 -11.88
CA LEU A 41 1.50 4.68 -11.33
C LEU A 41 2.28 3.63 -12.13
N ASP A 42 2.39 3.78 -13.44
CA ASP A 42 3.10 2.82 -14.28
C ASP A 42 4.64 2.92 -14.15
N GLU A 43 5.18 3.97 -13.50
CA GLU A 43 6.62 4.11 -13.19
C GLU A 43 7.14 3.09 -12.16
N TYR A 44 6.28 2.45 -11.35
CA TYR A 44 6.73 1.39 -10.43
C TYR A 44 6.21 0.02 -10.89
N PRO A 45 7.07 -0.82 -11.51
CA PRO A 45 6.65 -2.10 -12.09
C PRO A 45 6.27 -3.15 -11.02
N ASN A 46 5.49 -4.16 -11.44
CA ASN A 46 5.00 -5.36 -10.69
C ASN A 46 3.56 -5.31 -10.13
N ARG A 47 2.55 -4.99 -10.94
CA ARG A 47 1.17 -4.76 -10.47
C ARG A 47 0.15 -5.70 -11.13
N SER A 48 -1.03 -5.85 -10.53
CA SER A 48 -2.19 -6.43 -11.22
C SER A 48 -2.66 -5.53 -12.36
N ASP A 49 -3.08 -6.11 -13.47
CA ASP A 49 -3.62 -5.35 -14.61
C ASP A 49 -4.95 -4.68 -14.29
N LYS A 50 -5.72 -5.26 -13.34
CA LYS A 50 -7.02 -4.74 -12.90
C LYS A 50 -6.87 -3.43 -12.14
N ARG A 51 -7.73 -2.48 -12.48
CA ARG A 51 -7.79 -1.11 -11.96
C ARG A 51 -9.19 -0.85 -11.47
N GLU A 52 -9.30 -0.30 -10.26
CA GLU A 52 -10.60 0.00 -9.64
C GLU A 52 -10.72 1.51 -9.39
N ASP A 53 -11.86 2.09 -9.74
CA ASP A 53 -12.17 3.49 -9.45
C ASP A 53 -12.59 3.62 -7.99
N LEU A 54 -11.83 4.41 -7.24
CA LEU A 54 -11.96 4.55 -5.81
C LEU A 54 -12.43 5.96 -5.44
N PHE A 55 -13.29 6.05 -4.43
CA PHE A 55 -13.79 7.32 -3.88
C PHE A 55 -14.47 8.21 -4.93
N HIS A 56 -15.32 7.63 -5.79
CA HIS A 56 -16.07 8.36 -6.82
C HIS A 56 -15.17 9.23 -7.72
N ARG A 57 -14.13 8.64 -8.34
CA ARG A 57 -13.13 9.32 -9.19
C ARG A 57 -12.22 10.30 -8.47
N ARG A 58 -12.19 10.29 -7.14
CA ARG A 58 -11.18 11.03 -6.38
C ARG A 58 -9.83 10.34 -6.43
N CYS A 59 -9.80 9.02 -6.47
CA CYS A 59 -8.59 8.22 -6.65
C CYS A 59 -8.71 7.41 -7.93
N VAL A 60 -7.72 7.50 -8.81
CA VAL A 60 -7.76 6.74 -10.06
C VAL A 60 -7.15 5.37 -9.87
N GLU A 61 -7.88 4.37 -10.36
CA GLU A 61 -7.36 3.09 -10.83
C GLU A 61 -6.44 2.40 -9.83
N ALA A 62 -6.94 2.24 -8.61
CA ALA A 62 -6.21 1.57 -7.56
C ALA A 62 -5.97 0.10 -7.94
N ARG A 63 -4.80 -0.43 -7.60
CA ARG A 63 -4.40 -1.80 -7.95
C ARG A 63 -3.90 -2.54 -6.72
N THR A 64 -4.19 -3.83 -6.66
CA THR A 64 -3.48 -4.76 -5.78
C THR A 64 -2.27 -5.37 -6.51
N TYR A 65 -1.24 -5.72 -5.75
CA TYR A 65 -0.01 -6.30 -6.32
C TYR A 65 -0.22 -7.80 -6.64
N ARG A 66 0.53 -8.34 -7.62
CA ARG A 66 0.56 -9.78 -7.95
C ARG A 66 1.92 -10.37 -7.59
N GLY A 67 1.92 -11.33 -6.67
CA GLY A 67 3.02 -12.23 -6.35
C GLY A 67 4.07 -11.73 -5.35
N LYS A 68 5.19 -12.45 -5.34
CA LYS A 68 6.36 -12.32 -4.44
C LYS A 68 7.12 -10.97 -4.57
N TYR A 69 6.68 -10.05 -5.42
CA TYR A 69 7.46 -8.89 -5.85
C TYR A 69 6.75 -7.57 -5.54
N GLY A 70 7.21 -6.96 -4.46
CA GLY A 70 7.00 -5.60 -3.95
C GLY A 70 8.08 -5.40 -2.86
N PRO A 71 8.25 -4.21 -2.26
CA PRO A 71 9.17 -4.04 -1.13
C PRO A 71 8.85 -4.97 0.06
N TYR A 72 7.69 -5.64 0.01
CA TYR A 72 7.18 -6.58 0.98
C TYR A 72 6.53 -7.76 0.25
N SER A 73 6.69 -8.97 0.76
CA SER A 73 6.15 -10.21 0.17
C SER A 73 4.61 -10.24 0.22
N GLY A 74 3.92 -10.16 -0.93
CA GLY A 74 2.49 -10.53 -1.08
C GLY A 74 1.54 -9.48 -1.71
N ASP A 75 0.32 -9.93 -2.05
CA ASP A 75 -0.76 -9.21 -2.76
C ASP A 75 -1.58 -8.26 -1.86
N LEU A 76 -0.95 -7.68 -0.84
CA LEU A 76 -1.63 -7.04 0.29
C LEU A 76 -1.44 -5.53 0.34
N TYR A 77 -1.30 -4.91 -0.82
CA TYR A 77 -1.06 -3.48 -0.94
C TYR A 77 -2.05 -2.88 -1.93
N LEU A 78 -2.43 -1.62 -1.69
CA LEU A 78 -3.29 -0.86 -2.58
C LEU A 78 -2.63 0.48 -2.87
N GLU A 79 -2.43 0.79 -4.14
CA GLU A 79 -1.80 2.04 -4.55
C GLU A 79 -2.68 2.81 -5.51
N SER A 80 -2.76 4.13 -5.32
CA SER A 80 -3.48 5.04 -6.21
C SER A 80 -2.90 6.46 -6.08
N CYS A 81 -3.09 7.31 -7.09
CA CYS A 81 -3.04 8.76 -6.86
C CYS A 81 -4.44 9.32 -6.70
N CYS A 82 -4.57 10.17 -5.68
CA CYS A 82 -5.81 10.78 -5.29
C CYS A 82 -5.76 12.30 -5.45
N LYS A 83 -6.93 12.91 -5.63
CA LYS A 83 -7.07 14.36 -5.69
C LYS A 83 -6.97 14.97 -4.29
N ASN A 84 -6.20 16.05 -4.19
CA ASN A 84 -6.21 16.95 -3.04
C ASN A 84 -7.48 17.82 -3.04
N ALA A 85 -7.61 18.71 -2.04
CA ALA A 85 -8.74 19.62 -1.89
C ALA A 85 -8.90 20.60 -3.08
N ASP A 86 -7.82 20.89 -3.81
CA ASP A 86 -7.84 21.72 -5.02
C ASP A 86 -8.25 20.93 -6.29
N GLY A 87 -8.54 19.62 -6.17
CA GLY A 87 -8.92 18.76 -7.29
C GLY A 87 -7.75 18.21 -8.11
N LYS A 88 -6.49 18.43 -7.69
CA LYS A 88 -5.28 18.01 -8.41
C LYS A 88 -4.82 16.64 -7.94
N PHE A 89 -4.50 15.73 -8.87
CA PHE A 89 -3.91 14.43 -8.51
C PHE A 89 -2.49 14.62 -7.98
N THR A 90 -2.21 14.03 -6.82
CA THR A 90 -0.92 14.13 -6.14
C THR A 90 0.01 12.97 -6.50
N THR A 91 1.14 12.88 -5.80
CA THR A 91 2.02 11.70 -5.89
C THR A 91 1.28 10.44 -5.45
N PRO A 92 1.49 9.29 -6.12
CA PRO A 92 0.92 8.03 -5.69
C PRO A 92 1.20 7.74 -4.22
N THR A 93 0.17 7.26 -3.53
CA THR A 93 0.25 6.79 -2.15
C THR A 93 -0.16 5.33 -2.09
N PHE A 94 0.49 4.57 -1.22
CA PHE A 94 0.25 3.16 -1.04
C PHE A 94 -0.25 2.86 0.38
N ILE A 95 -1.14 1.89 0.45
CA ILE A 95 -1.64 1.30 1.67
C ILE A 95 -1.10 -0.12 1.76
N ASN A 96 -0.54 -0.47 2.90
CA ASN A 96 -0.17 -1.83 3.26
C ASN A 96 -1.27 -2.43 4.15
N PHE A 97 -2.00 -3.44 3.66
CA PHE A 97 -3.07 -4.04 4.43
C PHE A 97 -2.60 -4.75 5.70
N ASP A 98 -1.32 -5.12 5.83
CA ASP A 98 -0.81 -5.65 7.11
C ASP A 98 -0.85 -4.64 8.25
N GLU A 99 -0.79 -3.35 7.92
CA GLU A 99 -0.89 -2.27 8.90
C GLU A 99 -2.36 -1.94 9.22
N CYS A 100 -3.27 -2.40 8.38
CA CYS A 100 -4.67 -1.98 8.39
C CYS A 100 -5.62 -3.08 8.84
N LEU A 101 -5.34 -4.33 8.46
CA LEU A 101 -6.26 -5.44 8.49
C LEU A 101 -5.61 -6.70 9.05
N VAL A 102 -6.44 -7.54 9.66
CA VAL A 102 -6.12 -8.87 10.12
C VAL A 102 -7.17 -9.84 9.64
N PHE A 103 -6.78 -11.09 9.54
CA PHE A 103 -7.68 -12.21 9.37
C PHE A 103 -7.69 -13.03 10.65
N ASP A 104 -8.88 -13.42 11.10
CA ASP A 104 -9.07 -14.33 12.22
C ASP A 104 -9.39 -15.74 11.70
N PRO A 105 -8.46 -16.72 11.82
CA PRO A 105 -8.68 -18.08 11.32
C PRO A 105 -9.75 -18.87 12.06
N ASP A 106 -10.17 -18.42 13.26
CA ASP A 106 -11.22 -19.07 14.05
C ASP A 106 -12.61 -18.64 13.60
N THR A 107 -12.78 -17.36 13.24
CA THR A 107 -14.06 -16.80 12.79
C THR A 107 -14.16 -16.65 11.27
N GLU A 108 -13.06 -16.91 10.55
CA GLU A 108 -12.92 -16.78 9.10
C GLU A 108 -13.21 -15.35 8.58
N ALA A 109 -13.00 -14.35 9.43
CA ALA A 109 -13.37 -12.96 9.14
C ALA A 109 -12.15 -12.05 8.97
N LEU A 110 -12.26 -11.10 8.02
CA LEU A 110 -11.37 -9.94 7.93
C LEU A 110 -11.83 -8.86 8.90
N GLN A 111 -10.88 -8.20 9.57
CA GLN A 111 -11.16 -7.17 10.57
C GLN A 111 -10.09 -6.08 10.53
N TRP A 112 -10.41 -4.90 11.08
CA TRP A 112 -9.44 -3.82 11.23
C TRP A 112 -8.42 -4.13 12.33
N ASN A 113 -7.14 -3.90 12.02
CA ASN A 113 -6.00 -4.26 12.86
C ASN A 113 -5.68 -3.21 13.92
N HIS A 114 -6.56 -3.02 14.90
CA HIS A 114 -6.38 -2.01 15.96
C HIS A 114 -5.14 -2.27 16.83
N GLU A 115 -4.79 -3.53 17.07
CA GLU A 115 -3.70 -3.92 17.97
C GLU A 115 -2.34 -4.07 17.26
N LYS A 116 -2.32 -4.14 15.92
CA LYS A 116 -1.12 -4.34 15.09
C LYS A 116 -0.29 -5.58 15.46
N THR A 117 -0.89 -6.55 16.13
CA THR A 117 -0.23 -7.75 16.67
C THR A 117 -0.20 -8.91 15.69
N ARG A 118 -1.10 -8.93 14.71
CA ARG A 118 -1.18 -9.95 13.65
C ARG A 118 -1.08 -9.29 12.28
N ARG A 119 -0.64 -10.04 11.28
CA ARG A 119 -0.58 -9.55 9.90
C ARG A 119 -1.50 -10.39 9.02
N ILE A 120 -2.29 -9.73 8.18
CA ILE A 120 -3.16 -10.43 7.22
C ILE A 120 -2.34 -11.37 6.32
N ARG A 121 -1.08 -11.04 6.00
CA ARG A 121 -0.17 -11.91 5.22
C ARG A 121 0.12 -13.27 5.82
N ASP A 122 -0.10 -13.46 7.11
CA ASP A 122 0.19 -14.72 7.79
C ASP A 122 -0.82 -15.81 7.39
N HIS A 123 -2.01 -15.40 6.95
CA HIS A 123 -3.11 -16.31 6.61
C HIS A 123 -3.67 -16.10 5.22
N CYS A 124 -3.54 -14.89 4.66
CA CYS A 124 -4.18 -14.52 3.41
C CYS A 124 -3.17 -14.26 2.29
N ASN A 125 -3.59 -14.64 1.10
CA ASN A 125 -3.00 -14.25 -0.17
C ASN A 125 -4.08 -13.64 -1.07
N HIS A 126 -3.63 -13.03 -2.15
CA HIS A 126 -4.49 -12.55 -3.23
C HIS A 126 -5.72 -11.73 -2.77
N CYS A 127 -5.52 -10.47 -2.45
CA CYS A 127 -6.65 -9.58 -2.17
C CYS A 127 -7.05 -8.78 -3.41
N GLU A 128 -8.35 -8.64 -3.63
CA GLU A 128 -8.98 -7.83 -4.68
C GLU A 128 -9.94 -6.84 -4.03
N ILE A 129 -9.81 -5.56 -4.39
CA ILE A 129 -10.81 -4.56 -4.05
C ILE A 129 -11.88 -4.53 -5.15
N LYS A 130 -13.14 -4.36 -4.76
CA LYS A 130 -14.26 -4.14 -5.67
C LYS A 130 -15.01 -2.90 -5.23
N SER A 131 -15.12 -1.93 -6.12
CA SER A 131 -15.79 -0.65 -5.85
C SER A 131 -17.08 -0.56 -6.69
N MET A 132 -18.22 -0.84 -6.05
CA MET A 132 -19.55 -0.61 -6.65
C MET A 132 -20.34 0.40 -5.80
N TYR A 133 -21.40 -0.01 -5.10
CA TYR A 133 -22.17 0.84 -4.19
C TYR A 133 -21.56 0.96 -2.79
N ARG A 134 -20.79 -0.06 -2.39
CA ARG A 134 -19.90 -0.09 -1.22
C ARG A 134 -18.59 -0.70 -1.69
N SER A 135 -17.48 -0.38 -1.03
CA SER A 135 -16.21 -1.04 -1.32
C SER A 135 -16.07 -2.32 -0.52
N GLU A 136 -15.59 -3.35 -1.21
CA GLU A 136 -15.36 -4.67 -0.65
C GLU A 136 -13.91 -5.05 -0.92
N LEU A 137 -13.20 -5.50 0.11
CA LEU A 137 -11.96 -6.23 -0.04
C LEU A 137 -12.25 -7.71 0.12
N ILE A 138 -11.86 -8.48 -0.89
CA ILE A 138 -11.99 -9.92 -0.93
C ILE A 138 -10.58 -10.50 -0.90
N CYS A 139 -10.31 -11.40 0.04
CA CYS A 139 -9.03 -12.08 0.17
C CYS A 139 -9.23 -13.59 0.22
N TYR A 140 -8.24 -14.34 -0.26
CA TYR A 140 -8.21 -15.80 -0.12
C TYR A 140 -7.31 -16.15 1.06
N CYS A 141 -7.85 -16.87 2.05
CA CYS A 141 -7.17 -17.08 3.32
C CYS A 141 -7.18 -18.55 3.73
N LYS A 142 -6.31 -18.90 4.68
CA LYS A 142 -6.27 -20.22 5.32
C LYS A 142 -6.92 -20.13 6.70
N ASN A 143 -7.98 -20.90 6.92
CA ASN A 143 -8.60 -21.03 8.24
C ASN A 143 -7.71 -21.86 9.20
N LYS A 144 -8.13 -22.00 10.46
CA LYS A 144 -7.34 -22.73 11.47
C LYS A 144 -7.03 -24.19 11.11
N ASP A 145 -7.86 -24.82 10.28
CA ASP A 145 -7.70 -26.20 9.81
C ASP A 145 -6.85 -26.29 8.53
N GLY A 146 -6.36 -25.16 8.00
CA GLY A 146 -5.55 -25.09 6.79
C GLY A 146 -6.35 -25.12 5.47
N ASN A 147 -7.68 -25.01 5.54
CA ASN A 147 -8.55 -24.97 4.37
C ASN A 147 -8.58 -23.58 3.74
N ASP A 148 -8.68 -23.52 2.41
CA ASP A 148 -8.87 -22.26 1.69
C ASP A 148 -10.29 -21.72 1.91
N VAL A 149 -10.37 -20.47 2.36
CA VAL A 149 -11.62 -19.75 2.58
C VAL A 149 -11.56 -18.38 1.90
N LYS A 150 -12.72 -17.91 1.45
CA LYS A 150 -12.87 -16.58 0.87
C LYS A 150 -13.35 -15.63 1.95
N ALA A 151 -12.49 -14.75 2.41
CA ALA A 151 -12.81 -13.77 3.44
C ALA A 151 -13.13 -12.41 2.80
N GLN A 152 -14.08 -11.68 3.39
CA GLN A 152 -14.56 -10.43 2.83
C GLN A 152 -14.69 -9.36 3.92
N LEU A 153 -14.27 -8.14 3.61
CA LEU A 153 -14.49 -6.95 4.41
C LEU A 153 -15.18 -5.90 3.56
N THR A 154 -16.39 -5.51 3.96
CA THR A 154 -17.05 -4.33 3.42
C THR A 154 -16.66 -3.13 4.26
N PHE A 155 -16.19 -2.07 3.62
CA PHE A 155 -15.89 -0.80 4.28
C PHE A 155 -16.43 0.36 3.47
N ASP A 156 -16.67 1.45 4.20
CA ASP A 156 -16.99 2.71 3.56
C ASP A 156 -15.72 3.34 2.98
N MET A 157 -15.87 3.92 1.81
CA MET A 157 -14.87 4.77 1.20
C MET A 157 -15.25 6.17 1.63
N GLY A 158 -14.57 6.69 2.66
CA GLY A 158 -14.95 7.95 3.28
C GLY A 158 -15.28 9.06 2.26
N SER A 159 -16.31 9.84 2.57
CA SER A 159 -16.85 10.83 1.64
C SER A 159 -15.80 11.87 1.21
N ILE A 160 -16.09 12.56 0.10
CA ILE A 160 -15.27 13.66 -0.46
C ILE A 160 -15.00 14.79 0.56
N HIS A 161 -15.74 14.85 1.67
CA HIS A 161 -15.56 15.82 2.76
C HIS A 161 -14.42 15.45 3.72
N ALA A 162 -13.24 15.20 3.16
CA ALA A 162 -12.06 14.85 3.93
C ALA A 162 -11.36 16.01 4.66
N ASP A 163 -11.93 17.20 4.51
CA ASP A 163 -11.56 18.45 5.15
C ASP A 163 -12.26 18.65 6.51
N ILE A 164 -13.24 17.82 6.85
CA ILE A 164 -13.98 17.89 8.11
C ILE A 164 -13.56 16.73 9.02
N GLU A 165 -12.68 16.98 10.00
CA GLU A 165 -12.17 15.96 10.92
C GLU A 165 -13.27 15.17 11.65
N SER A 166 -14.41 15.80 11.93
CA SER A 166 -15.56 15.14 12.59
C SER A 166 -16.32 14.15 11.69
N LEU A 167 -16.02 14.11 10.39
CA LEU A 167 -16.59 13.19 9.41
C LEU A 167 -15.59 12.11 8.96
N VAL A 168 -14.40 12.04 9.57
CA VAL A 168 -13.43 10.97 9.30
C VAL A 168 -14.01 9.66 9.83
N PRO A 169 -14.32 8.68 8.95
CA PRO A 169 -14.86 7.41 9.39
C PRO A 169 -13.82 6.62 10.18
N LYS A 170 -14.25 6.02 11.29
CA LYS A 170 -13.50 4.95 11.95
C LYS A 170 -13.56 3.72 11.05
N ASN A 171 -12.48 2.96 10.96
CA ASN A 171 -12.44 1.68 10.25
C ASN A 171 -12.76 1.82 8.75
N ALA A 172 -11.94 2.60 8.06
CA ALA A 172 -12.12 2.92 6.64
C ALA A 172 -10.80 3.13 5.91
N LEU A 173 -10.85 2.94 4.59
CA LEU A 173 -9.87 3.53 3.69
C LEU A 173 -10.23 5.00 3.48
N TRP A 174 -9.23 5.88 3.49
CA TRP A 174 -9.43 7.31 3.59
C TRP A 174 -8.42 8.10 2.77
N VAL A 175 -8.87 9.21 2.20
CA VAL A 175 -8.02 10.16 1.47
C VAL A 175 -8.12 11.51 2.14
N ASP A 176 -7.01 12.02 2.67
CA ASP A 176 -7.01 13.34 3.31
C ASP A 176 -7.06 14.51 2.32
N LYS A 177 -7.13 15.74 2.83
CA LYS A 177 -7.18 16.96 2.02
C LYS A 177 -5.96 17.15 1.11
N ASP A 178 -4.82 16.55 1.43
CA ASP A 178 -3.58 16.63 0.67
C ASP A 178 -3.50 15.47 -0.36
N GLY A 179 -4.58 14.71 -0.51
CA GLY A 179 -4.67 13.59 -1.43
C GLY A 179 -3.86 12.38 -0.96
N GLN A 180 -3.53 12.28 0.33
CA GLN A 180 -2.82 11.11 0.86
C GLN A 180 -3.81 9.99 1.18
N PHE A 181 -3.55 8.82 0.60
CA PHE A 181 -4.35 7.63 0.83
C PHE A 181 -3.84 6.83 2.02
N ALA A 182 -4.70 6.55 3.00
CA ALA A 182 -4.35 5.86 4.23
C ALA A 182 -5.50 4.99 4.77
N CYS A 183 -5.18 4.10 5.69
CA CYS A 183 -6.17 3.44 6.53
C CYS A 183 -6.41 4.26 7.80
N LYS A 184 -7.68 4.44 8.17
CA LYS A 184 -8.09 5.00 9.45
C LYS A 184 -8.74 3.92 10.30
N GLN A 185 -8.23 3.76 11.51
CA GLN A 185 -8.69 2.84 12.54
C GLN A 185 -9.17 3.64 13.75
#